data_AF-A0A7S0P4L5-F1
#
_entry.id   AF-A0A7S0P4L5-F1
#
_cell.length_a   1.000
_cell.length_b   1.000
_cell.length_c   1.000
_cell.angle_alpha   90.00
_cell.angle_beta   90.00
_cell.angle_gamma   90.00
#
_symmetry.space_group_name_H-M   'P 1'
#
loop_
_entity.id
_entity.type
_entity.pdbx_description
1 polymer ?
#
loop_
_entity_poly.entity_id
_entity_poly.type
_entity_poly.pdbx_seq_one_letter_code
_entity_poly.pdbx_strand_id
1 'polypeptide(L)'
;FNFSRNGVSARHKLRRMLLAVTLAVALASASGLSCAGSGIYADMHDGDQKKLTVRGGTLTIEPHANTQTWRVVSKLDTRFCNASIDFNVPGKPSPPPVNLTATIWAASTMNPPVSKTLVEFTDPTGGLAKPAFPLNAWVLVEALD
;
A
#
# COMPACT_ATOMS: atom_id res chain seq x y z
N PHE A 1 -50.74 -38.44 -48.20
CA PHE A 1 -50.30 -39.64 -48.95
C PHE A 1 -48.95 -39.34 -49.62
N ASN A 2 -48.17 -40.40 -49.85
CA ASN A 2 -46.79 -40.46 -50.39
C ASN A 2 -46.53 -39.62 -51.67
N PHE A 3 -45.36 -38.95 -51.81
CA PHE A 3 -44.05 -39.44 -52.33
C PHE A 3 -44.06 -39.57 -53.88
N SER A 4 -43.03 -39.22 -54.67
CA SER A 4 -41.66 -38.77 -54.37
C SER A 4 -40.88 -38.28 -55.62
N ARG A 5 -39.62 -37.86 -55.40
CA ARG A 5 -38.49 -37.79 -56.39
C ARG A 5 -38.62 -36.69 -57.47
N ASN A 6 -37.53 -36.26 -58.14
CA ASN A 6 -36.11 -36.64 -58.03
C ASN A 6 -35.16 -35.43 -58.17
N GLY A 7 -33.89 -35.54 -57.74
CA GLY A 7 -32.90 -34.47 -57.96
C GLY A 7 -31.64 -34.54 -57.08
N VAL A 8 -30.85 -35.62 -57.16
CA VAL A 8 -29.59 -35.74 -56.42
C VAL A 8 -28.42 -35.31 -57.31
N SER A 9 -27.65 -34.30 -56.89
CA SER A 9 -26.27 -34.14 -57.34
C SER A 9 -25.36 -33.60 -56.25
N ALA A 10 -24.40 -34.46 -55.89
CA ALA A 10 -23.01 -34.17 -55.57
C ALA A 10 -22.67 -33.19 -54.42
N ARG A 11 -22.31 -33.79 -53.29
CA ARG A 11 -21.49 -33.27 -52.19
C ARG A 11 -20.32 -32.41 -52.69
N HIS A 12 -19.96 -31.33 -51.97
CA HIS A 12 -18.59 -31.15 -51.42
C HIS A 12 -18.48 -30.04 -50.35
N LYS A 13 -18.16 -30.48 -49.11
CA LYS A 13 -17.30 -29.83 -48.08
C LYS A 13 -17.55 -28.38 -47.61
N LEU A 14 -17.77 -28.25 -46.29
CA LEU A 14 -17.21 -27.26 -45.34
C LEU A 14 -17.49 -25.75 -45.61
N ARG A 15 -17.87 -24.92 -44.62
CA ARG A 15 -17.57 -24.97 -43.18
C ARG A 15 -18.78 -24.48 -42.36
N ARG A 16 -19.06 -25.16 -41.24
CA ARG A 16 -19.75 -24.54 -40.10
C ARG A 16 -18.75 -23.59 -39.44
N MET A 17 -19.08 -22.31 -39.28
CA MET A 17 -18.30 -21.40 -38.46
C MET A 17 -19.17 -20.98 -37.28
N LEU A 18 -19.04 -21.71 -36.16
CA LEU A 18 -19.60 -21.29 -34.88
C LEU A 18 -18.86 -20.01 -34.46
N LEU A 19 -19.59 -18.91 -34.29
CA LEU A 19 -19.04 -17.71 -33.68
C LEU A 19 -19.05 -17.89 -32.16
N ALA A 20 -17.97 -18.44 -31.62
CA ALA A 20 -17.80 -18.58 -30.18
C ALA A 20 -17.45 -17.21 -29.57
N VAL A 21 -18.45 -16.55 -28.97
CA VAL A 21 -18.24 -15.31 -28.21
C VAL A 21 -17.67 -15.67 -26.85
N THR A 22 -16.34 -15.71 -26.75
CA THR A 22 -15.64 -15.88 -25.47
C THR A 22 -15.65 -14.57 -24.69
N LEU A 23 -16.49 -14.50 -23.66
CA LEU A 23 -16.48 -13.39 -22.70
C LEU A 23 -15.21 -13.49 -21.83
N ALA A 24 -14.17 -12.74 -22.20
CA ALA A 24 -12.99 -12.59 -21.37
C ALA A 24 -13.33 -11.75 -20.13
N VAL A 25 -13.48 -12.39 -18.97
CA VAL A 25 -13.55 -11.68 -17.69
C VAL A 25 -12.17 -11.12 -17.41
N ALA A 26 -12.00 -9.81 -17.57
CA ALA A 26 -10.80 -9.13 -17.14
C ALA A 26 -10.72 -9.17 -15.61
N LEU A 27 -9.86 -10.04 -15.08
CA LEU A 27 -9.36 -9.90 -13.72
C LEU A 27 -8.56 -8.60 -13.67
N ALA A 28 -9.24 -7.52 -13.25
CA ALA A 28 -8.57 -6.30 -12.86
C ALA A 28 -7.72 -6.63 -11.63
N SER A 29 -6.43 -6.88 -11.86
CA SER A 29 -5.43 -6.92 -10.80
C SER A 29 -5.48 -5.58 -10.10
N ALA A 30 -6.18 -5.52 -8.96
CA ALA A 30 -6.13 -4.40 -8.04
C ALA A 30 -4.77 -4.41 -7.31
N SER A 31 -3.70 -4.23 -8.07
CA SER A 31 -2.43 -3.70 -7.58
C SER A 31 -2.66 -2.23 -7.23
N GLY A 32 -3.49 -2.00 -6.21
CA GLY A 32 -3.50 -0.75 -5.48
C GLY A 32 -2.09 -0.51 -4.95
N LEU A 33 -1.73 0.77 -4.78
CA LEU A 33 -0.39 1.18 -4.37
C LEU A 33 -0.07 0.53 -3.02
N SER A 34 0.72 -0.54 -3.03
CA SER A 34 0.92 -1.38 -1.85
C SER A 34 1.97 -0.74 -0.95
N CYS A 35 1.50 0.08 -0.01
CA CYS A 35 2.28 0.54 1.14
C CYS A 35 2.51 -0.57 2.20
N ALA A 36 2.21 -1.84 1.88
CA ALA A 36 2.64 -2.98 2.68
C ALA A 36 4.16 -3.22 2.57
N GLY A 37 4.77 -3.65 3.67
CA GLY A 37 6.21 -3.84 3.79
C GLY A 37 6.70 -3.60 5.21
N SER A 38 7.93 -3.99 5.50
CA SER A 38 8.59 -3.74 6.79
C SER A 38 9.93 -3.06 6.56
N GLY A 39 10.42 -2.33 7.57
CA GLY A 39 11.71 -1.65 7.45
C GLY A 39 12.15 -0.92 8.72
N ILE A 40 13.43 -0.61 8.78
CA ILE A 40 14.03 0.31 9.75
C ILE A 40 14.10 1.70 9.12
N TYR A 41 13.59 2.69 9.84
CA TYR A 41 13.53 4.08 9.40
C TYR A 41 14.30 4.96 10.39
N ALA A 42 15.08 5.91 9.87
CA ALA A 42 15.71 6.95 10.65
C ALA A 42 14.69 8.04 11.00
N ASP A 43 14.59 8.38 12.29
CA ASP A 43 13.80 9.50 12.77
C ASP A 43 14.58 10.80 12.56
N MET A 44 14.16 11.63 11.60
CA MET A 44 14.93 12.83 11.24
C MET A 44 14.78 13.99 12.23
N HIS A 45 13.87 13.89 13.21
CA HIS A 45 13.72 14.87 14.29
C HIS A 45 14.48 14.42 15.55
N ASP A 46 14.33 13.17 15.97
CA ASP A 46 14.88 12.65 17.23
C ASP A 46 16.27 12.00 17.06
N GLY A 47 16.67 11.64 15.84
CA GLY A 47 17.98 11.06 15.51
C GLY A 47 18.17 9.58 15.84
N ASP A 48 17.13 8.90 16.32
CA ASP A 48 17.11 7.46 16.58
C ASP A 48 16.48 6.66 15.40
N GLN A 49 16.20 5.38 15.61
CA GLN A 49 15.63 4.49 14.60
C GLN A 49 14.35 3.83 15.09
N LYS A 50 13.38 3.71 14.18
CA LYS A 50 12.10 3.04 14.42
C LYS A 50 11.91 1.89 13.44
N LYS A 51 11.41 0.76 13.92
CA LYS A 51 10.96 -0.35 13.07
C LYS A 51 9.49 -0.14 12.73
N LEU A 52 9.17 -0.18 11.44
CA LEU A 52 7.81 -0.15 10.92
C LEU A 52 7.46 -1.50 10.30
N THR A 53 6.20 -1.90 10.45
CA THR A 53 5.65 -3.10 9.83
C THR A 53 4.22 -2.82 9.38
N VAL A 54 4.01 -2.83 8.06
CA VAL A 54 2.68 -2.72 7.45
C VAL A 54 2.24 -4.09 6.94
N ARG A 55 1.23 -4.67 7.59
CA ARG A 55 0.67 -5.97 7.22
C ARG A 55 -0.82 -6.02 7.54
N GLY A 56 -1.63 -6.57 6.63
CA GLY A 56 -3.06 -6.79 6.86
C GLY A 56 -3.87 -5.52 7.19
N GLY A 57 -3.55 -4.39 6.55
CA GLY A 57 -4.21 -3.10 6.83
C GLY A 57 -3.86 -2.49 8.19
N THR A 58 -2.80 -2.95 8.84
CA THR A 58 -2.30 -2.44 10.12
C THR A 58 -0.87 -1.95 9.96
N LEU A 59 -0.57 -0.76 10.50
CA LEU A 59 0.77 -0.23 10.70
C LEU A 59 1.17 -0.43 12.17
N THR A 60 2.26 -1.14 12.40
CA THR A 60 2.95 -1.23 13.70
C THR A 60 4.18 -0.34 13.69
N ILE A 61 4.44 0.37 14.80
CA ILE A 61 5.67 1.13 15.04
C ILE A 61 6.28 0.67 16.37
N GLU A 62 7.58 0.35 16.34
CA GLU A 62 8.38 -0.12 17.48
C GLU A 62 9.73 0.65 17.49
N PRO A 63 10.37 0.88 18.66
CA PRO A 63 11.77 1.29 18.72
C PRO A 63 12.71 0.31 18.02
N HIS A 64 13.86 0.80 17.54
CA HIS A 64 14.93 -0.04 17.02
C HIS A 64 16.31 0.37 17.56
N ALA A 65 17.20 -0.61 17.70
CA ALA A 65 18.58 -0.46 18.18
C ALA A 65 18.75 0.33 19.50
N ASN A 66 17.74 0.33 20.38
CA ASN A 66 17.77 1.01 21.68
C ASN A 66 17.02 0.22 22.77
N THR A 67 16.92 0.78 23.98
CA THR A 67 16.35 0.12 25.17
C THR A 67 14.86 0.40 25.42
N GLN A 68 14.19 1.15 24.54
CA GLN A 68 12.76 1.47 24.68
C GLN A 68 11.90 0.28 24.22
N THR A 69 10.75 0.07 24.88
CA THR A 69 9.90 -1.13 24.70
C THR A 69 8.45 -0.83 24.34
N TRP A 70 8.12 0.44 24.05
CA TRP A 70 6.77 0.83 23.64
C TRP A 70 6.42 0.31 22.25
N ARG A 71 5.11 0.25 21.96
CA ARG A 71 4.59 -0.26 20.68
C ARG A 71 3.32 0.48 20.31
N VAL A 72 3.25 1.00 19.09
CA VAL A 72 2.03 1.61 18.52
C VAL A 72 1.44 0.69 17.47
N VAL A 73 0.11 0.61 17.43
CA VAL A 73 -0.66 -0.16 16.44
C VAL A 73 -1.79 0.71 15.92
N SER A 74 -1.78 0.99 14.63
CA SER A 74 -2.79 1.82 13.96
C SER A 74 -3.38 1.12 12.76
N LYS A 75 -4.68 1.35 12.53
CA LYS A 75 -5.32 0.96 11.27
C LYS A 75 -4.77 1.84 10.14
N LEU A 76 -4.32 1.22 9.06
CA LEU A 76 -3.87 1.90 7.85
C LEU A 76 -5.04 2.01 6.86
N ASP A 77 -5.26 3.20 6.32
CA ASP A 77 -6.03 3.36 5.09
C ASP A 77 -5.13 2.95 3.91
N THR A 78 -5.41 1.79 3.30
CA THR A 78 -4.63 1.25 2.18
C THR A 78 -4.91 1.92 0.84
N ARG A 79 -5.88 2.84 0.76
CA ARG A 79 -6.15 3.65 -0.43
C ARG A 79 -5.31 4.92 -0.44
N PHE A 80 -5.13 5.55 0.73
CA PHE A 80 -4.35 6.78 0.89
C PHE A 80 -2.97 6.54 1.51
N CYS A 81 -2.66 5.31 1.90
CA CYS A 81 -1.41 4.91 2.54
C CYS A 81 -1.06 5.74 3.78
N ASN A 82 -2.09 6.06 4.59
CA ASN A 82 -1.93 6.86 5.80
C ASN A 82 -2.66 6.25 7.01
N ALA A 83 -2.26 6.67 8.20
CA ALA A 83 -2.82 6.23 9.47
C ALA A 83 -2.80 7.36 10.51
N SER A 84 -3.81 7.38 11.39
CA SER A 84 -3.74 8.16 12.63
C SER A 84 -2.93 7.39 13.67
N ILE A 85 -1.83 7.99 14.11
CA ILE A 85 -0.88 7.41 15.05
C ILE A 85 -1.09 8.05 16.42
N ASP A 86 -1.55 7.24 17.38
CA ASP A 86 -1.52 7.59 18.79
C ASP A 86 -0.17 7.16 19.37
N PHE A 87 0.67 8.14 19.70
CA PHE A 87 1.96 7.91 20.34
C PHE A 87 1.88 7.89 21.88
N ASN A 88 0.72 8.18 22.49
CA ASN A 88 0.49 8.16 23.93
C ASN A 88 0.31 6.73 24.46
N VAL A 89 1.30 5.89 24.18
CA VAL A 89 1.34 4.47 24.57
C VAL A 89 2.26 4.26 25.80
N PRO A 90 1.99 3.25 26.65
CA PRO A 90 2.82 2.96 27.81
C PRO A 90 4.31 2.81 27.45
N GLY A 91 5.17 3.49 28.21
CA GLY A 91 6.62 3.41 28.06
C GLY A 91 7.22 4.29 26.96
N LYS A 92 6.43 5.02 26.16
CA LYS A 92 6.99 6.02 25.22
C LYS A 92 7.38 7.29 25.98
N PRO A 93 8.65 7.74 25.92
CA PRO A 93 9.02 9.05 26.43
C PRO A 93 8.41 10.15 25.57
N SER A 94 7.95 11.22 26.25
CA SER A 94 7.50 12.49 25.67
C SER A 94 6.63 12.35 24.40
N PRO A 95 5.47 11.69 24.45
CA PRO A 95 4.59 11.60 23.30
C PRO A 95 4.03 12.99 22.92
N PRO A 96 3.75 13.26 21.63
CA PRO A 96 3.00 14.44 21.22
C PRO A 96 1.62 14.46 21.90
N PRO A 97 1.06 15.65 22.20
CA PRO A 97 -0.23 15.79 22.88
C PRO A 97 -1.45 15.46 22.00
N VAL A 98 -1.22 15.12 20.73
CA VAL A 98 -2.24 14.84 19.72
C VAL A 98 -1.80 13.69 18.82
N ASN A 99 -2.76 12.97 18.24
CA ASN A 99 -2.46 11.94 17.24
C ASN A 99 -1.91 12.58 15.97
N LEU A 100 -0.84 12.01 15.43
CA LEU A 100 -0.23 12.48 14.18
C LEU A 100 -0.75 11.66 13.00
N THR A 101 -0.93 12.30 11.84
CA THR A 101 -1.18 11.59 10.59
C THR A 101 0.16 11.16 10.01
N ALA A 102 0.42 9.86 9.99
CA ALA A 102 1.54 9.27 9.26
C ALA A 102 1.10 8.98 7.82
N THR A 103 1.81 9.52 6.83
CA THR A 103 1.58 9.24 5.40
C THR A 103 2.81 8.56 4.81
N ILE A 104 2.61 7.38 4.22
CA ILE A 104 3.65 6.56 3.60
C ILE A 104 3.81 6.99 2.14
N TRP A 105 4.94 7.61 1.83
CA TRP A 105 5.29 8.10 0.50
C TRP A 105 6.35 7.21 -0.15
N ALA A 106 6.18 6.96 -1.45
CA ALA A 106 7.25 6.40 -2.28
C ALA A 106 8.13 7.55 -2.82
N ALA A 107 9.42 7.51 -2.51
CA ALA A 107 10.41 8.45 -3.04
C ALA A 107 11.33 7.73 -4.02
N SER A 108 11.65 8.38 -5.15
CA SER A 108 12.59 7.86 -6.14
C SER A 108 13.56 8.92 -6.63
N THR A 109 14.81 8.53 -6.85
CA THR A 109 15.74 9.28 -7.68
C THR A 109 15.47 8.97 -9.15
N MET A 110 15.83 9.88 -10.07
CA MET A 110 15.68 9.64 -11.51
C MET A 110 16.91 8.96 -12.13
N ASN A 111 18.12 9.33 -11.70
CA ASN A 111 19.39 8.89 -12.31
C ASN A 111 20.47 8.65 -11.23
N PRO A 112 20.87 7.39 -10.97
CA PRO A 112 20.17 6.15 -11.33
C PRO A 112 18.79 6.09 -10.64
N PRO A 113 17.83 5.31 -11.17
CA PRO A 113 16.55 5.09 -10.50
C PRO A 113 16.75 4.21 -9.26
N VAL A 114 16.58 4.81 -8.09
CA VAL A 114 16.60 4.14 -6.78
C VAL A 114 15.36 4.57 -6.02
N SER A 115 14.57 3.62 -5.55
CA SER A 115 13.34 3.87 -4.78
C SER A 115 13.55 3.56 -3.30
N LYS A 116 12.92 4.35 -2.43
CA LYS A 116 12.78 4.08 -1.00
C LYS A 116 11.44 4.59 -0.49
N THR A 117 11.06 4.14 0.70
CA THR A 117 9.89 4.66 1.40
C THR A 117 10.31 5.79 2.35
N LEU A 118 9.44 6.78 2.54
CA LEU A 118 9.50 7.70 3.66
C LEU A 118 8.12 7.83 4.31
N VAL A 119 8.08 8.16 5.60
CA VAL A 119 6.85 8.37 6.36
C VAL A 119 6.83 9.79 6.89
N GLU A 120 5.94 10.61 6.36
CA GLU A 120 5.75 11.99 6.78
C GLU A 120 4.72 12.06 7.92
N PHE A 121 5.00 12.87 8.94
CA PHE A 121 4.11 13.09 10.07
C PHE A 121 3.59 14.53 10.08
N THR A 122 2.27 14.70 10.12
CA THR A 122 1.59 16.00 10.28
C THR A 122 0.63 15.96 11.47
N ASP A 123 0.34 17.13 12.05
CA ASP A 123 -0.71 17.28 13.06
C ASP A 123 -2.00 17.80 12.39
N PRO A 124 -3.04 16.96 12.20
CA PRO A 124 -4.27 17.39 11.53
C PRO A 124 -5.10 18.40 12.34
N THR A 125 -4.82 18.60 13.62
CA THR A 125 -5.56 19.51 14.50
C THR A 125 -5.11 20.97 14.38
N GLY A 126 -3.86 21.20 13.96
CA GLY A 126 -3.28 22.54 13.87
C GLY A 126 -2.60 23.06 15.14
N GLY A 127 -2.47 22.23 16.19
CA GLY A 127 -1.97 22.63 17.50
C GLY A 127 -0.44 22.69 17.63
N LEU A 128 0.28 21.83 16.92
CA LEU A 128 1.76 21.80 16.89
C LEU A 128 2.33 22.61 15.72
N ALA A 129 1.68 22.51 14.56
CA ALA A 129 1.97 23.29 13.35
C ALA A 129 0.70 23.35 12.49
N LYS A 130 0.73 24.08 11.36
CA LYS A 130 -0.41 24.09 10.41
C LYS A 130 -0.71 22.67 9.91
N PRO A 131 -1.98 22.27 9.64
CA PRO A 131 -2.32 20.87 9.40
C PRO A 131 -1.62 20.12 8.26
N ALA A 132 -1.09 20.84 7.26
CA ALA A 132 -0.31 20.27 6.15
C ALA A 132 1.20 20.57 6.25
N PHE A 133 1.69 21.07 7.38
CA PHE A 133 3.11 21.32 7.62
C PHE A 133 3.76 20.04 8.20
N PRO A 134 4.84 19.52 7.59
CA PRO A 134 5.52 18.34 8.10
C PRO A 134 6.20 18.63 9.44
N LEU A 135 5.86 17.86 10.47
CA LEU A 135 6.51 17.91 11.78
C LEU A 135 7.78 17.04 11.79
N ASN A 136 7.75 15.92 11.08
CA ASN A 136 8.85 14.98 10.98
C ASN A 136 8.72 14.17 9.67
N ALA A 137 9.84 13.63 9.20
CA ALA A 137 9.88 12.65 8.12
C ALA A 137 10.80 11.51 8.54
N TRP A 138 10.32 10.27 8.50
CA TRP A 138 11.12 9.09 8.77
C TRP A 138 11.57 8.46 7.45
N VAL A 139 12.87 8.24 7.28
CA VAL A 139 13.44 7.81 5.99
C VAL A 139 13.92 6.36 6.09
N LEU A 140 13.51 5.50 5.15
CA LEU A 140 13.94 4.11 5.11
C LEU A 140 15.48 4.00 5.01
N VAL A 141 16.04 3.24 5.95
CA VAL A 141 17.47 2.86 6.04
C VAL A 141 17.67 1.43 5.56
N GLU A 142 16.81 0.51 6.02
CA GLU A 142 16.88 -0.93 5.73
C GLU A 142 15.47 -1.48 5.49
N ALA A 143 15.26 -2.18 4.39
CA ALA A 143 14.03 -2.93 4.15
C ALA A 143 14.11 -4.29 4.86
N LEU A 144 12.99 -4.74 5.43
CA LEU A 144 12.88 -6.05 6.08
C LEU A 144 11.87 -6.90 5.33
N ASP A 145 12.30 -8.11 4.93
CA ASP A 145 11.50 -9.10 4.19
C ASP A 145 10.42 -9.79 5.05
#